data_AF-G0P0K9-F1
#
_entry.id   AF-G0P0K9-F1
#
_cell.length_a   1.000
_cell.length_b   1.000
_cell.length_c   1.000
_cell.angle_alpha   90.00
_cell.angle_beta   90.00
_cell.angle_gamma   90.00
#
_symmetry.space_group_name_H-M   'P 1'
#
loop_
_entity.id
_entity.type
_entity.pdbx_description
1 polymer ?
#
loop_
_entity_poly.entity_id
_entity_poly.type
_entity_poly.pdbx_seq_one_letter_code
_entity_poly.pdbx_strand_id
1 'polypeptide(L)'
;MANRSHPNTLVNEIIENHINIFNVLEERETKIEQHKKVVRAIKSLSHMLNEKEAFLERKEGQQIKIDEERDDIKVLKEVMNMKNLERDQRKMEQKALDKAFKAHWRHGCELAERVVEIQKNDEKQSENQESGIPDDEGTIGSRGQKSGASSD
;
A
#
# COMPACT_ATOMS: atom_id res chain seq x y z
N MET A 1 -8.74 -31.70 10.04
CA MET A 1 -7.28 -31.46 10.09
C MET A 1 -7.08 -29.95 10.08
N ALA A 2 -6.64 -29.36 11.21
CA ALA A 2 -6.42 -27.92 11.31
C ALA A 2 -5.12 -27.56 10.58
N ASN A 3 -5.22 -26.74 9.54
CA ASN A 3 -4.09 -26.29 8.74
C ASN A 3 -3.34 -25.22 9.55
N ARG A 4 -2.43 -25.65 10.44
CA ARG A 4 -1.58 -24.74 11.23
C ARG A 4 -0.54 -24.13 10.28
N SER A 5 -0.85 -22.97 9.70
CA SER A 5 0.19 -22.12 9.11
C SER A 5 1.26 -21.90 10.17
N HIS A 6 2.50 -22.34 9.90
CA HIS A 6 3.59 -22.17 10.86
C HIS A 6 3.78 -20.67 11.17
N PRO A 7 4.16 -20.30 12.41
CA PRO A 7 4.36 -18.90 12.79
C PRO A 7 5.27 -18.12 11.83
N ASN A 8 6.27 -18.79 11.26
CA ASN A 8 7.18 -18.21 10.26
C ASN A 8 6.48 -17.83 8.95
N THR A 9 5.41 -18.52 8.55
CA THR A 9 4.65 -18.22 7.32
C THR A 9 3.82 -16.95 7.48
N LEU A 10 3.15 -16.78 8.62
CA LEU A 10 2.33 -15.59 8.89
C LEU A 10 3.18 -14.31 9.03
N VAL A 11 4.35 -14.43 9.67
CA VAL A 11 5.30 -13.31 9.76
C VAL A 11 5.80 -12.90 8.37
N ASN A 12 6.12 -13.86 7.51
CA ASN A 12 6.53 -13.56 6.14
C ASN A 12 5.41 -12.88 5.34
N GLU A 13 4.17 -13.35 5.44
CA GLU A 13 3.00 -12.71 4.80
C GLU A 13 2.80 -11.27 5.27
N ILE A 14 2.99 -10.99 6.57
CA ILE A 14 2.91 -9.63 7.13
C ILE A 14 4.03 -8.74 6.57
N ILE A 15 5.26 -9.25 6.52
CA ILE A 15 6.41 -8.50 5.98
C ILE A 15 6.19 -8.20 4.49
N GLU A 16 5.80 -9.19 3.70
CA GLU A 16 5.51 -9.02 2.27
C GLU A 16 4.40 -8.00 2.04
N ASN A 17 3.32 -8.06 2.82
CA ASN A 17 2.23 -7.10 2.69
C ASN A 17 2.68 -5.67 3.04
N HIS A 18 3.51 -5.49 4.07
CA HIS A 18 4.08 -4.17 4.40
C HIS A 18 4.97 -3.62 3.27
N ILE A 19 5.82 -4.46 2.69
CA ILE A 19 6.66 -4.08 1.54
C ILE A 19 5.77 -3.64 0.36
N ASN A 20 4.71 -4.40 0.07
CA ASN A 20 3.79 -4.06 -1.00
C ASN A 20 3.06 -2.72 -0.77
N ILE A 21 2.60 -2.45 0.46
CA ILE A 21 2.01 -1.16 0.81
C ILE A 21 3.02 -0.02 0.58
N PHE A 22 4.26 -0.19 1.05
CA PHE A 22 5.30 0.81 0.91
C PHE A 22 5.59 1.12 -0.56
N ASN A 23 5.80 0.09 -1.38
CA ASN A 23 6.07 0.23 -2.81
C ASN A 23 4.94 0.97 -3.53
N VAL A 24 3.68 0.63 -3.23
CA VAL A 24 2.51 1.31 -3.82
C VAL A 24 2.46 2.79 -3.40
N LEU A 25 2.82 3.12 -2.16
CA LEU A 25 2.85 4.51 -1.68
C LEU A 25 3.95 5.32 -2.37
N GLU A 26 5.15 4.77 -2.52
CA GLU A 26 6.27 5.41 -3.20
C GLU A 26 5.95 5.67 -4.68
N GLU A 27 5.38 4.67 -5.37
CA GLU A 27 4.94 4.85 -6.76
C GLU A 27 3.86 5.92 -6.85
N ARG A 28 2.88 5.91 -5.93
CA ARG A 28 1.78 6.89 -5.90
C ARG A 28 2.30 8.32 -5.75
N GLU A 29 3.28 8.56 -4.89
CA GLU A 29 3.88 9.89 -4.71
C GLU A 29 4.54 10.38 -6.02
N THR A 30 5.32 9.51 -6.66
CA THR A 30 5.95 9.81 -7.95
C THR A 30 4.91 10.17 -9.01
N LYS A 31 3.83 9.38 -9.12
CA LYS A 31 2.75 9.61 -10.09
C LYS A 31 1.97 10.90 -9.81
N ILE A 32 1.80 11.28 -8.54
CA ILE A 32 1.20 12.57 -8.16
C ILE A 32 2.06 13.72 -8.67
N GLU A 33 3.38 13.67 -8.50
CA GLU A 33 4.26 14.75 -8.95
C GLU A 33 4.28 14.87 -10.48
N GLN A 34 4.31 13.74 -11.20
CA GLN A 34 4.20 13.74 -12.65
C GLN A 34 2.86 14.33 -13.14
N HIS A 35 1.74 14.01 -12.46
CA HIS A 35 0.43 14.58 -12.77
C HIS A 35 0.43 16.11 -12.61
N LYS A 36 1.01 16.64 -11.52
CA LYS A 36 1.14 18.08 -11.29
C LYS A 36 1.96 18.75 -12.40
N LYS A 37 3.03 18.13 -12.88
CA LYS A 37 3.84 18.65 -14.00
C LYS A 37 3.01 18.77 -15.28
N VAL A 38 2.20 17.77 -15.61
CA VAL A 38 1.33 17.87 -16.80
C VAL A 38 0.20 18.88 -16.66
N VAL A 39 -0.42 19.00 -15.48
CA VAL A 39 -1.40 20.05 -15.23
C VAL A 39 -0.80 21.44 -15.43
N ARG A 40 0.44 21.67 -14.96
CA ARG A 40 1.18 22.93 -15.21
C ARG A 40 1.44 23.17 -16.69
N ALA A 41 1.88 22.14 -17.42
CA ALA A 41 2.12 22.24 -18.86
C ALA A 41 0.84 22.60 -19.64
N ILE A 42 -0.30 21.95 -19.32
CA ILE A 42 -1.60 22.26 -19.96
C ILE A 42 -1.99 23.71 -19.72
N LYS A 43 -1.83 24.23 -18.49
CA LYS A 43 -2.14 25.63 -18.18
C LYS A 43 -1.28 26.60 -18.99
N SER A 44 0.02 26.32 -19.11
CA SER A 44 0.95 27.15 -19.89
C SER A 44 0.62 27.12 -21.39
N LEU A 45 0.34 25.94 -21.95
CA LEU A 45 -0.06 25.81 -23.35
C LEU A 45 -1.39 26.50 -23.64
N SER A 46 -2.37 26.37 -22.74
CA SER A 46 -3.65 27.06 -22.86
C SER A 46 -3.49 28.58 -22.86
N HIS A 47 -2.58 29.10 -22.02
CA HIS A 47 -2.29 30.53 -22.00
C HIS A 47 -1.67 30.99 -23.34
N MET A 48 -0.66 30.27 -23.83
CA MET A 48 0.00 30.57 -25.10
C MET A 48 -0.97 30.49 -26.29
N LEU A 49 -1.87 29.49 -26.30
CA LEU A 49 -2.89 29.35 -27.31
C LEU A 49 -3.82 30.58 -27.32
N ASN A 50 -4.30 31.01 -26.16
CA ASN A 50 -5.15 32.19 -26.04
C ASN A 50 -4.44 33.47 -26.52
N GLU A 51 -3.15 33.62 -26.21
CA GLU A 51 -2.35 34.77 -26.68
C GLU A 51 -2.21 34.78 -28.20
N LYS A 52 -1.95 33.60 -28.79
CA LYS A 52 -1.81 33.42 -30.24
C LYS A 52 -3.14 33.66 -30.97
N GLU A 53 -4.24 33.12 -30.46
CA GLU A 53 -5.58 33.37 -31.00
C GLU A 53 -5.94 34.86 -30.93
N ALA A 54 -5.71 35.52 -29.78
CA ALA A 54 -5.94 36.95 -29.63
C ALA A 54 -5.01 37.81 -30.50
N PHE A 55 -3.80 37.35 -30.80
CA PHE A 55 -2.88 38.03 -31.71
C PHE A 55 -3.41 37.99 -33.15
N LEU A 56 -3.89 36.83 -33.61
CA LEU A 56 -4.48 36.69 -34.94
C LEU A 56 -5.71 37.59 -35.14
N GLU A 57 -6.60 37.64 -34.15
CA GLU A 57 -7.78 38.52 -34.19
C GLU A 57 -7.41 40.00 -34.38
N ARG A 58 -6.25 40.44 -33.86
CA ARG A 58 -5.78 41.83 -33.96
C ARG A 58 -5.02 42.14 -35.25
N LYS A 59 -4.73 41.15 -36.10
CA LYS A 59 -3.81 41.28 -37.25
C LYS A 59 -4.47 41.19 -38.62
N GLU A 60 -5.75 41.54 -38.74
CA GLU A 60 -6.43 41.65 -40.03
C GLU A 60 -5.61 42.49 -41.05
N GLY A 61 -5.18 41.85 -42.15
CA GLY A 61 -4.50 42.51 -43.28
C GLY A 61 -3.03 42.14 -43.56
N GLN A 62 -2.36 41.29 -42.75
CA GLN A 62 -0.98 40.81 -43.01
C GLN A 62 -0.94 39.31 -43.33
N GLN A 63 -1.36 38.93 -44.55
CA GLN A 63 -1.66 37.55 -44.95
C GLN A 63 -0.57 36.50 -44.62
N ILE A 64 0.71 36.77 -44.91
CA ILE A 64 1.80 35.80 -44.68
C ILE A 64 2.01 35.53 -43.18
N LYS A 65 1.94 36.58 -42.35
CA LYS A 65 2.05 36.42 -40.89
C LYS A 65 0.84 35.74 -40.27
N ILE A 66 -0.31 35.76 -40.95
CA ILE A 66 -1.53 35.10 -40.48
C ILE A 66 -1.45 33.58 -40.70
N ASP A 67 -0.84 33.12 -41.80
CA ASP A 67 -0.76 31.69 -42.10
C ASP A 67 0.21 30.95 -41.17
N GLU A 68 1.38 31.51 -40.88
CA GLU A 68 2.33 30.94 -39.89
C GLU A 68 1.72 30.85 -38.49
N GLU A 69 1.01 31.89 -38.06
CA GLU A 69 0.35 31.92 -36.74
C GLU A 69 -0.84 30.96 -36.66
N ARG A 70 -1.51 30.67 -37.77
CA ARG A 70 -2.55 29.64 -37.85
C ARG A 70 -1.96 28.23 -37.70
N ASP A 71 -0.81 27.98 -38.32
CA ASP A 71 -0.09 26.71 -38.18
C ASP A 71 0.40 26.51 -36.74
N ASP A 72 0.96 27.55 -36.11
CA ASP A 72 1.32 27.53 -34.68
C ASP A 72 0.13 27.16 -33.79
N ILE A 73 -1.03 27.78 -34.00
CA ILE A 73 -2.26 27.49 -33.25
C ILE A 73 -2.70 26.04 -33.44
N LYS A 74 -2.59 25.51 -34.66
CA LYS A 74 -2.93 24.12 -34.94
C LYS A 74 -2.01 23.17 -34.17
N VAL A 75 -0.70 23.40 -34.21
CA VAL A 75 0.29 22.62 -33.47
C VAL A 75 0.03 22.71 -31.96
N LEU A 76 -0.23 23.91 -31.44
CA LEU A 76 -0.55 24.12 -30.02
C LEU A 76 -1.80 23.34 -29.58
N LYS A 77 -2.86 23.34 -30.40
CA LYS A 77 -4.09 22.55 -30.14
C LYS A 77 -3.80 21.05 -30.11
N GLU A 78 -2.98 20.55 -31.04
CA GLU A 78 -2.58 19.13 -31.06
C GLU A 78 -1.75 18.75 -29.83
N VAL A 79 -0.76 19.58 -29.46
CA VAL A 79 0.07 19.37 -28.26
C VAL A 79 -0.77 19.43 -26.99
N MET A 80 -1.71 20.36 -26.88
CA MET A 80 -2.67 20.43 -25.77
C MET A 80 -3.52 19.17 -25.67
N ASN A 81 -4.02 18.65 -26.79
CA ASN A 81 -4.81 17.43 -26.82
C ASN A 81 -3.99 16.23 -26.33
N MET A 82 -2.75 16.07 -26.82
CA MET A 82 -1.80 15.06 -26.34
C MET A 82 -1.58 15.15 -24.82
N LYS A 83 -1.39 16.35 -24.28
CA LYS A 83 -1.19 16.55 -22.84
C LYS A 83 -2.46 16.26 -22.02
N ASN A 84 -3.65 16.55 -22.55
CA ASN A 84 -4.91 16.19 -21.89
C ASN A 84 -5.09 14.67 -21.82
N LEU A 85 -4.77 13.93 -22.88
CA LEU A 85 -4.77 12.46 -22.87
C LEU A 85 -3.79 11.92 -21.82
N GLU A 86 -2.58 12.48 -21.77
CA GLU A 86 -1.55 12.12 -20.78
C GLU A 86 -2.00 12.40 -19.34
N ARG A 87 -2.76 13.50 -19.12
CA ARG A 87 -3.36 13.83 -17.81
C ARG A 87 -4.39 12.78 -17.40
N ASP A 88 -5.26 12.39 -18.32
CA ASP A 88 -6.37 11.48 -18.03
C ASP A 88 -5.87 10.04 -17.83
N GLN A 89 -4.85 9.61 -18.59
CA GLN A 89 -4.12 8.38 -18.32
C GLN A 89 -3.55 8.37 -16.89
N ARG A 90 -2.86 9.44 -16.47
CA ARG A 90 -2.32 9.51 -15.10
C ARG A 90 -3.39 9.47 -14.01
N LYS A 91 -4.57 10.07 -14.24
CA LYS A 91 -5.69 9.94 -13.29
C LYS A 91 -6.13 8.49 -13.15
N MET A 92 -6.13 7.72 -14.25
CA MET A 92 -6.46 6.30 -14.22
C MET A 92 -5.39 5.49 -13.48
N GLU A 93 -4.10 5.77 -13.71
CA GLU A 93 -2.99 5.15 -12.98
C GLU A 93 -3.09 5.42 -11.46
N GLN A 94 -3.39 6.66 -11.05
CA GLN A 94 -3.59 6.99 -9.63
C GLN A 94 -4.77 6.25 -9.00
N LYS A 95 -5.88 6.08 -9.73
CA LYS A 95 -7.02 5.28 -9.25
C LYS A 95 -6.66 3.80 -9.10
N ALA A 96 -5.84 3.26 -9.99
CA ALA A 96 -5.36 1.88 -9.89
C ALA A 96 -4.48 1.69 -8.65
N LEU A 97 -3.56 2.63 -8.39
CA LEU A 97 -2.71 2.61 -7.20
C LEU A 97 -3.50 2.76 -5.90
N ASP A 98 -4.52 3.63 -5.86
CA ASP A 98 -5.43 3.74 -4.70
C ASP A 98 -6.19 2.42 -4.43
N LYS A 99 -6.62 1.72 -5.50
CA LYS A 99 -7.26 0.42 -5.39
C LYS A 99 -6.29 -0.65 -4.84
N ALA A 100 -5.05 -0.67 -5.33
CA ALA A 100 -4.01 -1.59 -4.86
C ALA A 100 -3.66 -1.34 -3.38
N PHE A 101 -3.46 -0.08 -3.00
CA PHE A 101 -3.23 0.32 -1.61
C PHE A 101 -4.34 -0.19 -0.69
N LYS A 102 -5.61 0.05 -1.06
CA LYS A 102 -6.76 -0.42 -0.27
C LYS A 102 -6.83 -1.95 -0.16
N ALA A 103 -6.44 -2.67 -1.22
CA ALA A 103 -6.41 -4.13 -1.19
C ALA A 103 -5.35 -4.63 -0.19
N HIS A 104 -4.12 -4.12 -0.27
CA HIS A 104 -3.06 -4.48 0.68
C HIS A 104 -3.37 -4.06 2.11
N TRP A 105 -3.99 -2.89 2.29
CA TRP A 105 -4.44 -2.45 3.61
C TRP A 105 -5.44 -3.43 4.23
N ARG A 106 -6.49 -3.80 3.49
CA ARG A 106 -7.48 -4.78 3.96
C ARG A 106 -6.83 -6.12 4.26
N HIS A 107 -5.96 -6.60 3.39
CA HIS A 107 -5.23 -7.83 3.62
C HIS A 107 -4.38 -7.75 4.90
N GLY A 108 -3.75 -6.61 5.17
CA GLY A 108 -3.04 -6.37 6.42
C GLY A 108 -3.95 -6.46 7.66
N CYS A 109 -5.18 -5.93 7.57
CA CYS A 109 -6.18 -6.11 8.63
C CYS A 109 -6.54 -7.59 8.86
N GLU A 110 -6.77 -8.35 7.78
CA GLU A 110 -7.05 -9.79 7.86
C GLU A 110 -5.90 -10.56 8.51
N LEU A 111 -4.65 -10.22 8.19
CA LEU A 111 -3.48 -10.85 8.80
C LEU A 111 -3.40 -10.53 10.31
N ALA A 112 -3.69 -9.28 10.69
CA ALA A 112 -3.72 -8.88 12.10
C ALA A 112 -4.80 -9.63 12.89
N GLU A 113 -6.00 -9.81 12.31
CA GLU A 113 -7.07 -10.60 12.92
C GLU A 113 -6.63 -12.06 13.15
N ARG A 114 -5.97 -12.68 12.16
CA ARG A 114 -5.42 -14.04 12.29
C ARG A 114 -4.36 -14.15 13.40
N VAL A 115 -3.49 -13.14 13.55
CA VAL A 115 -2.51 -13.11 14.66
C VAL A 115 -3.23 -13.15 16.01
N VAL A 116 -4.28 -12.34 16.18
CA VAL A 116 -5.07 -12.31 17.41
C VAL A 116 -5.79 -13.65 17.67
N GLU A 117 -6.33 -14.29 16.63
CA GLU A 117 -6.96 -15.60 16.75
C GLU A 117 -5.98 -16.70 17.19
N ILE A 118 -4.77 -16.71 16.62
CA ILE A 118 -3.71 -17.65 17.01
C ILE A 118 -3.35 -17.43 18.49
N GLN A 119 -3.11 -16.19 18.92
CA GLN A 119 -2.78 -15.86 20.31
C GLN A 119 -3.88 -16.33 21.29
N LYS A 120 -5.15 -16.06 20.99
CA LYS A 120 -6.28 -16.52 21.81
C LYS A 120 -6.37 -18.05 21.89
N ASN A 121 -6.03 -18.75 20.81
CA ASN A 121 -6.05 -20.21 20.79
C ASN A 121 -4.89 -20.82 21.59
N ASP A 122 -3.73 -20.18 21.59
CA ASP A 122 -2.58 -20.58 22.38
C ASP A 122 -2.86 -20.39 23.89
N GLU A 123 -3.49 -19.28 24.29
CA GLU A 123 -3.94 -19.02 25.67
C GLU A 123 -4.95 -20.07 26.16
N LYS A 124 -5.96 -20.41 25.34
CA LYS A 124 -6.94 -21.45 25.69
C LYS A 124 -6.33 -22.86 25.79
N GLN A 125 -5.23 -23.12 25.08
CA GLN A 125 -4.53 -24.41 25.18
C GLN A 125 -3.68 -24.50 26.45
N SER A 126 -3.08 -23.39 26.92
CA SER A 126 -2.34 -23.41 28.20
C SER A 126 -3.27 -23.57 29.40
N GLU A 127 -4.44 -22.91 29.41
CA GLU A 127 -5.43 -23.03 30.50
C GLU A 127 -5.99 -24.47 30.64
N ASN A 128 -6.12 -25.21 29.54
CA ASN A 128 -6.59 -26.60 29.55
C ASN A 128 -5.53 -27.64 29.96
N GLN A 129 -4.24 -27.26 30.05
CA GLN A 129 -3.19 -28.14 30.57
C GLN A 129 -2.92 -27.93 32.06
N GLU A 130 -3.24 -26.75 32.60
CA GLU A 130 -3.02 -26.42 34.02
C GLU A 130 -4.10 -27.01 34.96
N SER A 131 -5.26 -27.38 34.44
CA SER A 131 -6.36 -28.03 35.19
C SER A 131 -6.26 -29.57 35.29
N GLY A 132 -5.14 -30.14 34.85
CA GLY A 132 -4.90 -31.59 34.79
C GLY A 132 -4.02 -32.16 35.93
N ILE A 133 -3.84 -31.45 37.04
CA ILE A 133 -3.26 -32.04 38.25
C ILE A 133 -4.42 -32.69 39.03
N PRO A 134 -4.52 -34.02 39.12
CA PRO A 134 -5.42 -34.62 40.08
C PRO A 134 -4.90 -34.31 41.48
N ASP A 135 -5.74 -33.70 42.30
CA ASP A 135 -5.54 -33.62 43.75
C ASP A 135 -5.59 -35.05 44.31
N ASP A 136 -4.46 -35.76 44.32
CA ASP A 136 -4.35 -37.01 45.07
C ASP A 136 -4.12 -36.68 46.55
N GLU A 137 -5.23 -36.45 47.25
CA GLU A 137 -5.30 -36.52 48.69
C GLU A 137 -4.96 -37.95 49.16
N GLY A 138 -3.77 -38.10 49.73
CA GLY A 138 -3.57 -39.01 50.87
C GLY A 138 -2.80 -40.30 50.59
N THR A 139 -1.54 -40.33 51.03
CA THR A 139 -1.01 -41.52 51.72
C THR A 139 -0.14 -41.13 52.90
N ILE A 140 -0.54 -41.69 54.04
CA ILE A 140 -0.02 -41.55 55.39
C ILE A 140 1.31 -42.31 55.56
N GLY A 141 2.25 -41.68 56.27
CA GLY A 141 3.12 -42.32 57.27
C GLY A 141 4.16 -43.37 56.82
N SER A 142 5.44 -43.02 56.93
CA SER A 142 6.40 -43.95 57.53
C SER A 142 7.53 -43.21 58.26
N ARG A 143 7.50 -43.48 59.55
CA ARG A 143 8.36 -43.04 60.64
C ARG A 143 9.59 -43.95 60.65
N GLY A 144 10.77 -43.36 60.45
CA GLY A 144 12.06 -43.77 61.01
C GLY A 144 12.71 -45.09 60.55
N GLN A 145 13.96 -44.99 60.08
CA GLN A 145 15.02 -45.93 60.46
C GLN A 145 16.40 -45.24 60.45
N LYS A 146 17.11 -45.41 61.56
CA LYS A 146 18.53 -45.07 61.78
C LYS A 146 19.44 -46.09 61.08
N SER A 147 20.62 -45.61 60.68
CA SER A 147 21.96 -46.24 60.62
C SER A 147 22.66 -45.70 59.36
N GLY A 148 23.89 -45.20 59.35
CA GLY A 148 25.06 -45.45 60.20
C GLY A 148 26.18 -46.03 59.32
N ALA A 149 27.39 -45.46 59.43
CA ALA A 149 28.69 -45.82 58.78
C ALA A 149 28.92 -45.27 57.35
N SER A 150 29.91 -44.38 57.13
CA SER A 150 31.38 -44.62 56.93
C SER A 150 31.63 -45.34 55.60
N SER A 151 32.49 -44.94 54.65
CA SER A 151 33.80 -44.27 54.60
C SER A 151 33.94 -43.66 53.17
N ASP A 152 34.81 -42.74 52.75
CA ASP A 152 36.21 -42.37 53.05
C ASP A 152 36.40 -40.84 52.95
#